data_AF-A0A183AI80-F1
#
_entry.id   AF-A0A183AI80-F1
#
_cell.length_a   1.000
_cell.length_b   1.000
_cell.length_c   1.000
_cell.angle_alpha   90.00
_cell.angle_beta   90.00
_cell.angle_gamma   90.00
#
_symmetry.space_group_name_H-M   'P 1'
#
loop_
_entity.id
_entity.type
_entity.pdbx_description
1 polymer ?
#
loop_
_entity_poly.entity_id
_entity_poly.type
_entity_poly.pdbx_seq_one_letter_code
_entity_poly.pdbx_strand_id
1 'polypeptide(L)'
;MPVLTTLRIKELAFDYDGPLILLIKAGRYFFCLASDQGLKDTIKPYGAENSLLLQILPDLVKLVTGYSTKKMGPGIENGIIYSNFTLKTSRRGLLVGHQPLTSPAIEIDEGFTSVQFAGSPPMKLTAVEIWAAGPSSHLDKLAAQKTWELQQVNKEKNRKFNLDEDWRESADRHLLNMAGINVRRSEAFEEPNAAKDL
;
A
#
# COMPACT_ATOMS: atom_id res chain seq x y z
N MET A 1 -0.08 -13.09 11.93
CA MET A 1 0.73 -11.96 11.43
C MET A 1 -0.05 -11.31 10.30
N PRO A 2 -0.33 -9.99 10.34
CA PRO A 2 -0.98 -9.33 9.20
C PRO A 2 -0.11 -9.49 7.95
N VAL A 3 -0.72 -9.89 6.84
CA VAL A 3 -0.02 -9.96 5.55
C VAL A 3 0.29 -8.54 5.12
N LEU A 4 1.56 -8.28 4.81
CA LEU A 4 2.00 -6.98 4.29
C LEU A 4 1.41 -6.82 2.88
N THR A 5 0.32 -6.08 2.75
CA THR A 5 -0.27 -5.75 1.44
C THR A 5 0.15 -4.35 1.02
N THR A 6 0.49 -4.17 -0.25
CA THR A 6 0.83 -2.85 -0.83
C THR A 6 -0.25 -1.81 -0.53
N LEU A 7 -1.53 -2.21 -0.55
CA LEU A 7 -2.65 -1.35 -0.20
C LEU A 7 -2.51 -0.76 1.21
N ARG A 8 -2.17 -1.59 2.20
CA ARG A 8 -2.07 -1.14 3.58
C ARG A 8 -0.88 -0.21 3.81
N ILE A 9 0.23 -0.45 3.11
CA ILE A 9 1.39 0.46 3.15
C ILE A 9 1.02 1.81 2.53
N LYS A 10 0.32 1.80 1.39
CA LYS A 10 -0.14 3.04 0.76
C LYS A 10 -1.05 3.84 1.70
N GLU A 11 -2.07 3.21 2.28
CA GLU A 11 -2.99 3.90 3.19
C GLU A 11 -2.32 4.52 4.42
N LEU A 12 -1.28 3.89 4.96
CA LEU A 12 -0.66 4.31 6.22
C LEU A 12 0.56 5.22 6.05
N ALA A 13 1.29 5.09 4.95
CA ALA A 13 2.59 5.72 4.77
C ALA A 13 2.67 6.69 3.59
N PHE A 14 1.75 6.58 2.63
CA PHE A 14 1.69 7.50 1.50
C PHE A 14 0.85 8.72 1.88
N ASP A 15 1.17 9.87 1.26
CA ASP A 15 0.54 11.17 1.51
C ASP A 15 0.67 11.68 2.96
N TYR A 16 1.54 11.05 3.73
CA TYR A 16 1.94 11.52 5.05
C TYR A 16 2.83 12.76 4.92
N ASP A 17 2.43 13.86 5.54
CA ASP A 17 3.10 15.16 5.41
C ASP A 17 4.16 15.37 6.51
N GLY A 18 5.21 14.55 6.50
CA GLY A 18 6.30 14.69 7.46
C GLY A 18 7.46 13.72 7.25
N PRO A 19 8.50 13.77 8.10
CA PRO A 19 9.63 12.86 8.01
C PRO A 19 9.24 11.44 8.42
N LEU A 20 9.84 10.45 7.75
CA LEU A 20 9.61 9.03 8.02
C LEU A 20 10.93 8.25 8.07
N ILE A 21 10.91 7.15 8.81
CA ILE A 21 11.96 6.15 8.80
C ILE A 21 11.36 4.83 8.31
N LEU A 22 11.98 4.25 7.29
CA LEU A 22 11.61 2.97 6.70
C LEU A 22 12.73 1.96 6.99
N LEU A 23 12.41 0.96 7.80
CA LEU A 23 13.31 -0.15 8.12
C LEU A 23 12.96 -1.35 7.24
N ILE A 24 13.97 -1.90 6.57
CA ILE A 24 13.79 -2.94 5.55
C ILE A 24 14.66 -4.13 5.90
N LYS A 25 14.05 -5.27 6.19
CA LYS A 25 14.74 -6.53 6.46
C LYS A 25 14.58 -7.47 5.27
N ALA A 26 15.70 -7.83 4.63
CA ALA A 26 15.71 -8.78 3.51
C ALA A 26 16.93 -9.72 3.62
N GLY A 27 16.66 -11.01 3.83
CA GLY A 27 17.71 -12.00 4.07
C GLY A 27 18.68 -11.58 5.19
N ARG A 28 19.98 -11.55 4.90
CA ARG A 28 21.01 -11.12 5.86
C ARG A 28 21.08 -9.60 6.04
N TYR A 29 20.53 -8.82 5.11
CA TYR A 29 20.64 -7.39 5.13
C TYR A 29 19.56 -6.75 6.01
N PHE A 30 19.89 -5.59 6.55
CA PHE A 30 18.95 -4.72 7.24
C PHE A 30 19.28 -3.29 6.84
N PHE A 31 18.31 -2.58 6.29
CA PHE A 31 18.48 -1.22 5.79
C PHE A 31 17.57 -0.26 6.54
N CYS A 32 18.00 1.00 6.59
CA CYS A 32 17.22 2.10 7.13
C CYS A 32 17.25 3.25 6.11
N LEU A 33 16.08 3.57 5.58
CA LEU A 33 15.85 4.77 4.80
C LEU A 33 15.23 5.82 5.72
N ALA A 34 15.97 6.89 6.00
CA ALA A 34 15.40 8.08 6.62
C ALA A 34 15.03 9.05 5.49
N SER A 35 13.78 9.51 5.48
CA SER A 35 13.24 10.45 4.52
C SER A 35 12.77 11.71 5.25
N ASP A 36 13.06 12.85 4.66
CA ASP A 36 12.63 14.17 5.16
C ASP A 36 11.14 14.45 4.95
N GLN A 37 10.50 13.66 4.11
CA GLN A 37 9.09 13.75 3.73
C GLN A 37 8.47 12.36 3.59
N GLY A 38 7.13 12.28 3.58
CA GLY A 38 6.38 11.03 3.41
C GLY A 38 6.66 10.31 2.10
N LEU A 39 6.25 9.03 2.03
CA LEU A 39 6.28 8.31 0.76
C LEU A 39 5.22 8.90 -0.18
N LYS A 40 5.56 8.99 -1.47
CA LYS A 40 4.70 9.58 -2.50
C LYS A 40 4.68 8.67 -3.73
N ASP A 41 3.52 8.48 -4.35
CA ASP A 41 3.46 7.78 -5.64
C ASP A 41 3.76 8.80 -6.75
N THR A 42 5.04 8.95 -7.09
CA THR A 42 5.54 9.95 -8.01
C THR A 42 6.75 9.44 -8.80
N ILE A 43 6.74 9.74 -10.09
CA ILE A 43 7.89 9.52 -10.98
C ILE A 43 8.99 10.58 -10.81
N LYS A 44 8.69 11.69 -10.13
CA LYS A 44 9.69 12.70 -9.79
C LYS A 44 10.43 12.27 -8.52
N PRO A 45 11.77 12.32 -8.49
CA PRO A 45 12.52 11.96 -7.32
C PRO A 45 12.27 12.95 -6.18
N TYR A 46 12.38 12.45 -4.95
CA TYR A 46 12.20 13.19 -3.72
C TYR A 46 13.14 12.66 -2.63
N GLY A 47 13.08 13.21 -1.42
CA GLY A 47 14.02 12.91 -0.34
C GLY A 47 15.33 13.68 -0.55
N ALA A 48 15.36 14.93 -0.07
CA ALA A 48 16.42 15.88 -0.33
C ALA A 48 17.51 15.80 0.77
N GLU A 49 18.07 16.94 1.18
CA GLU A 49 19.30 17.04 1.99
C GLU A 49 19.29 16.19 3.28
N ASN A 50 18.14 16.06 3.94
CA ASN A 50 17.99 15.33 5.19
C ASN A 50 17.61 13.86 5.01
N SER A 51 17.53 13.39 3.77
CA SER A 51 17.24 11.99 3.46
C SER A 51 18.53 11.19 3.27
N LEU A 52 18.56 9.96 3.78
CA LEU A 52 19.71 9.08 3.66
C LEU A 52 19.31 7.61 3.71
N LEU A 53 20.13 6.77 3.11
CA LEU A 53 20.00 5.31 3.16
C LEU A 53 21.22 4.70 3.85
N LEU A 54 20.96 3.92 4.90
CA LEU A 54 21.95 3.12 5.61
C LEU A 54 21.73 1.65 5.36
N GLN A 55 22.82 0.92 5.20
CA GLN A 55 22.89 -0.48 5.56
C GLN A 55 23.26 -0.55 7.03
N ILE A 56 22.42 -1.20 7.85
CA ILE A 56 22.70 -1.47 9.26
C ILE A 56 23.39 -2.83 9.41
N LEU A 57 22.94 -3.83 8.64
CA LEU A 57 23.54 -5.17 8.61
C LEU A 57 23.84 -5.60 7.17
N PRO A 58 24.93 -6.36 6.93
CA PRO A 58 25.87 -6.89 7.93
C PRO A 58 26.79 -5.84 8.56
N ASP A 59 27.15 -4.81 7.80
CA ASP A 59 28.01 -3.72 8.26
C ASP A 59 27.25 -2.41 8.23
N LEU A 60 27.50 -1.55 9.23
CA LEU A 60 26.92 -0.21 9.28
C LEU A 60 27.62 0.70 8.26
N VAL A 61 26.95 0.93 7.12
CA VAL A 61 27.49 1.70 6.00
C VAL A 61 26.43 2.67 5.49
N LYS A 62 26.82 3.93 5.30
CA LYS A 62 25.99 4.92 4.59
C LYS A 62 26.09 4.68 3.08
N LEU A 63 24.97 4.31 2.47
CA LEU A 63 24.89 3.96 1.05
C LEU A 63 24.60 5.18 0.17
N VAL A 64 23.63 6.01 0.59
CA VAL A 64 23.11 7.13 -0.20
C VAL A 64 22.79 8.29 0.75
N THR A 65 23.00 9.51 0.28
CA THR A 65 22.62 10.75 0.97
C THR A 65 21.98 11.69 -0.03
N GLY A 66 20.91 12.38 0.36
CA GLY A 66 20.25 13.34 -0.52
C GLY A 66 21.02 14.66 -0.66
N TYR A 67 22.00 14.89 0.21
CA TYR A 67 23.04 15.88 -0.02
C TYR A 67 24.01 15.43 -1.12
N SER A 68 23.89 16.00 -2.33
CA SER A 68 24.83 15.76 -3.44
C SER A 68 25.83 16.93 -3.56
N THR A 69 27.12 16.66 -3.37
CA THR A 69 28.22 17.62 -3.58
C THR A 69 28.68 17.72 -5.05
N LYS A 70 28.21 16.82 -5.93
CA LYS A 70 28.52 16.87 -7.36
C LYS A 70 27.62 17.93 -8.00
N LYS A 71 28.25 19.02 -8.47
CA LYS A 71 27.62 20.20 -9.09
C LYS A 71 26.38 19.83 -9.91
N MET A 72 25.24 20.33 -9.46
CA MET A 72 23.96 20.34 -10.16
C MET A 72 24.12 21.12 -11.48
N GLY A 73 23.95 20.44 -12.61
CA GLY A 73 23.61 21.11 -13.86
C GLY A 73 22.15 21.55 -13.85
N PRO A 74 21.75 22.55 -14.66
CA PRO A 74 20.35 22.92 -14.80
C PRO A 74 19.52 21.72 -15.26
N GLY A 75 18.43 21.40 -14.54
CA GLY A 75 17.50 20.32 -14.88
C GLY A 75 17.71 18.98 -14.16
N ILE A 76 18.69 18.86 -13.24
CA ILE A 76 18.84 17.65 -12.40
C ILE A 76 17.87 17.76 -11.21
N GLU A 77 16.85 16.91 -11.19
CA GLU A 77 15.92 16.81 -10.06
C GLU A 77 16.64 16.22 -8.83
N ASN A 78 16.58 16.92 -7.71
CA ASN A 78 17.20 16.51 -6.45
C ASN A 78 16.30 15.50 -5.73
N GLY A 79 16.88 14.36 -5.33
CA GLY A 79 16.17 13.37 -4.55
C GLY A 79 16.81 11.99 -4.66
N ILE A 80 16.77 11.25 -3.57
CA ILE A 80 17.30 9.88 -3.52
C ILE A 80 16.22 8.82 -3.60
N ILE A 81 14.95 9.20 -3.53
CA ILE A 81 13.80 8.30 -3.48
C ILE A 81 12.97 8.49 -4.73
N TYR A 82 12.54 7.38 -5.32
CA TYR A 82 11.59 7.33 -6.42
C TYR A 82 10.60 6.23 -6.13
N SER A 83 9.31 6.49 -6.27
CA SER A 83 8.29 5.48 -6.05
C SER A 83 7.20 5.60 -7.09
N ASN A 84 7.04 4.54 -7.87
CA ASN A 84 6.00 4.47 -8.88
C ASN A 84 5.23 3.17 -8.70
N PHE A 85 3.98 3.26 -8.31
CA PHE A 85 3.08 2.12 -8.14
C PHE A 85 1.84 2.21 -9.03
N THR A 86 1.74 3.25 -9.86
CA THR A 86 0.53 3.50 -10.68
C THR A 86 0.85 3.51 -12.17
N LEU A 87 1.96 4.13 -12.61
CA LEU A 87 2.28 4.28 -14.03
C LEU A 87 2.99 3.03 -14.58
N LYS A 88 2.40 2.40 -15.59
CA LYS A 88 2.92 1.19 -16.23
C LYS A 88 4.09 1.43 -17.19
N THR A 89 4.28 2.66 -17.64
CA THR A 89 5.29 3.05 -18.64
C THR A 89 6.70 3.19 -18.07
N SER A 90 6.84 3.12 -16.75
CA SER A 90 8.10 3.33 -16.03
C SER A 90 8.36 2.17 -15.06
N ARG A 91 9.58 2.08 -14.52
CA ARG A 91 9.92 1.08 -13.48
C ARG A 91 8.95 1.24 -12.30
N ARG A 92 8.45 0.11 -11.79
CA ARG A 92 7.47 0.09 -10.69
C ARG A 92 8.11 -0.44 -9.40
N GLY A 93 7.67 0.13 -8.28
CA GLY A 93 8.23 -0.13 -6.97
C GLY A 93 8.83 1.11 -6.32
N LEU A 94 9.56 0.90 -5.23
CA LEU A 94 10.30 1.92 -4.49
C LEU A 94 11.80 1.76 -4.75
N LEU A 95 12.41 2.77 -5.38
CA LEU A 95 13.81 2.81 -5.73
C LEU A 95 14.50 3.88 -4.89
N VAL A 96 15.69 3.55 -4.37
CA VAL A 96 16.51 4.48 -3.59
C VAL A 96 17.93 4.51 -4.15
N GLY A 97 18.45 5.69 -4.50
CA GLY A 97 19.76 5.86 -5.12
C GLY A 97 20.05 7.30 -5.54
N HIS A 98 21.31 7.60 -5.83
CA HIS A 98 21.68 8.88 -6.44
C HIS A 98 21.17 8.96 -7.88
N GLN A 99 20.81 10.16 -8.34
CA GLN A 99 20.45 10.37 -9.74
C GLN A 99 21.69 10.31 -10.65
N PRO A 100 21.57 9.73 -11.86
CA PRO A 100 20.39 9.06 -12.42
C PRO A 100 20.15 7.66 -11.83
N LEU A 101 18.88 7.32 -11.55
CA LEU A 101 18.42 6.05 -10.96
C LEU A 101 18.58 4.79 -11.86
N THR A 102 19.50 4.80 -12.82
CA THR A 102 19.81 3.62 -13.64
C THR A 102 20.40 2.48 -12.82
N SER A 103 21.08 2.82 -11.71
CA SER A 103 21.65 1.87 -10.75
C SER A 103 21.23 2.25 -9.32
N PRO A 104 20.00 1.91 -8.89
CA PRO A 104 19.55 2.19 -7.54
C PRO A 104 20.40 1.40 -6.53
N ALA A 105 20.64 2.00 -5.36
CA ALA A 105 21.25 1.30 -4.25
C ALA A 105 20.31 0.18 -3.75
N ILE A 106 19.01 0.49 -3.63
CA ILE A 106 17.98 -0.49 -3.28
C ILE A 106 16.78 -0.31 -4.20
N GLU A 107 16.19 -1.43 -4.62
CA GLU A 107 14.92 -1.49 -5.34
C GLU A 107 14.00 -2.49 -4.64
N ILE A 108 12.82 -2.03 -4.23
CA ILE A 108 11.72 -2.84 -3.68
C ILE A 108 10.65 -2.94 -4.74
N ASP A 109 10.15 -4.14 -5.00
CA ASP A 109 9.08 -4.35 -5.98
C ASP A 109 7.75 -3.73 -5.55
N GLU A 110 6.84 -3.55 -6.52
CA GLU A 110 5.48 -3.03 -6.31
C GLU A 110 4.70 -3.81 -5.24
N GLY A 111 4.94 -5.11 -5.12
CA GLY A 111 4.27 -5.99 -4.17
C GLY A 111 4.86 -5.97 -2.75
N PHE A 112 5.96 -5.25 -2.51
CA PHE A 112 6.72 -5.34 -1.25
C PHE A 112 7.04 -6.80 -0.87
N THR A 113 7.49 -7.60 -1.85
CA THR A 113 7.79 -9.02 -1.68
C THR A 113 9.29 -9.31 -1.72
N SER A 114 10.05 -8.45 -2.38
CA SER A 114 11.46 -8.64 -2.71
C SER A 114 12.23 -7.32 -2.71
N VAL A 115 13.53 -7.44 -2.46
CA VAL A 115 14.48 -6.32 -2.44
C VAL A 115 15.69 -6.69 -3.25
N GLN A 116 16.09 -5.84 -4.17
CA GLN A 116 17.37 -5.91 -4.89
C GLN A 116 18.32 -4.86 -4.33
N PHE A 117 19.54 -5.27 -3.98
CA PHE A 117 20.57 -4.38 -3.43
C PHE A 117 21.76 -4.29 -4.40
N ALA A 118 22.08 -3.10 -4.89
CA ALA A 118 23.23 -2.84 -5.78
C ALA A 118 23.35 -3.83 -6.98
N GLY A 119 22.22 -4.17 -7.61
CA GLY A 119 22.17 -5.11 -8.75
C GLY A 119 22.32 -6.59 -8.37
N SER A 120 22.32 -6.93 -7.08
CA SER A 120 22.25 -8.32 -6.63
C SER A 120 20.89 -8.98 -6.97
N PRO A 121 20.83 -10.33 -7.01
CA PRO A 121 19.58 -11.03 -7.23
C PRO A 121 18.50 -10.64 -6.21
N PRO A 122 17.20 -10.60 -6.60
CA PRO A 122 16.12 -10.28 -5.69
C PRO A 122 16.10 -11.18 -4.44
N MET A 123 16.11 -10.55 -3.27
CA MET A 123 16.02 -11.22 -1.98
C MET A 123 14.62 -11.07 -1.41
N LYS A 124 14.10 -12.12 -0.75
CA LYS A 124 12.78 -12.05 -0.13
C LYS A 124 12.74 -10.98 0.96
N LEU A 125 11.77 -10.09 0.85
CA LEU A 125 11.47 -9.11 1.89
C LEU A 125 10.83 -9.85 3.08
N THR A 126 11.46 -9.72 4.25
CA THR A 126 11.05 -10.41 5.47
C THR A 126 10.18 -9.53 6.34
N ALA A 127 10.58 -8.27 6.50
CA ALA A 127 9.83 -7.29 7.28
C ALA A 127 10.07 -5.88 6.73
N VAL A 128 9.04 -5.05 6.85
CA VAL A 128 9.08 -3.62 6.61
C VAL A 128 8.43 -2.93 7.79
N GLU A 129 9.13 -1.98 8.39
CA GLU A 129 8.57 -1.13 9.43
C GLU A 129 8.64 0.32 9.00
N ILE A 130 7.57 1.05 9.27
CA ILE A 130 7.45 2.46 8.91
C ILE A 130 7.18 3.24 10.18
N TRP A 131 8.09 4.16 10.48
CA TRP A 131 8.06 4.99 11.66
C TRP A 131 7.86 6.44 11.21
N ALA A 132 6.65 6.95 11.41
CA ALA A 132 6.32 8.33 11.14
C ALA A 132 6.76 9.21 12.33
N ALA A 133 7.58 10.23 12.07
CA ALA A 133 8.08 11.16 13.09
C ALA A 133 7.35 12.52 13.01
N GLY A 134 6.01 12.48 12.94
CA GLY A 134 5.17 13.62 12.58
C GLY A 134 4.52 14.31 13.76
N PRO A 135 3.91 15.49 13.52
CA PRO A 135 3.13 16.18 14.54
C PRO A 135 1.93 15.32 14.99
N SER A 136 1.50 15.51 16.24
CA SER A 136 0.38 14.77 16.84
C SER A 136 -0.91 14.85 16.04
N SER A 137 -1.11 15.92 15.25
CA SER A 137 -2.26 16.08 14.35
C SER A 137 -2.41 14.95 13.33
N HIS A 138 -1.33 14.27 12.95
CA HIS A 138 -1.39 13.10 12.06
C HIS A 138 -1.84 11.83 12.79
N LEU A 139 -1.47 11.68 14.06
CA LEU A 139 -2.00 10.60 14.90
C LEU A 139 -3.51 10.76 15.08
N ASP A 140 -4.00 11.99 15.23
CA ASP A 140 -5.44 12.28 15.35
C ASP A 140 -6.20 11.87 14.07
N LYS A 141 -5.66 12.19 12.89
CA LYS A 141 -6.23 11.76 11.60
C LYS A 141 -6.27 10.23 11.47
N LEU A 142 -5.16 9.55 11.79
CA LEU A 142 -5.08 8.09 11.76
C LEU A 142 -6.05 7.44 12.75
N ALA A 143 -6.18 8.00 13.95
CA ALA A 143 -7.14 7.53 14.96
C ALA A 143 -8.59 7.73 14.50
N ALA A 144 -8.90 8.88 13.90
CA ALA A 144 -10.21 9.16 13.31
C ALA A 144 -10.54 8.20 12.18
N GLN A 145 -9.58 7.94 11.26
CA GLN A 145 -9.74 6.98 10.19
C GLN A 145 -10.00 5.57 10.73
N LYS A 146 -9.19 5.09 11.68
CA LYS A 146 -9.38 3.76 12.29
C LYS A 146 -10.73 3.64 12.98
N THR A 147 -11.18 4.71 13.64
CA THR A 147 -12.50 4.76 14.28
C THR A 147 -13.61 4.69 13.23
N TRP A 148 -13.47 5.43 12.12
CA TRP A 148 -14.40 5.39 11.01
C TRP A 148 -14.46 4.01 10.33
N GLU A 149 -13.32 3.38 10.07
CA GLU A 149 -13.22 2.02 9.54
C GLU A 149 -13.96 1.03 10.44
N LEU A 150 -13.73 1.09 11.76
CA LEU A 150 -14.42 0.27 12.75
C LEU A 150 -15.93 0.53 12.76
N GLN A 151 -16.36 1.78 12.62
CA GLN A 151 -17.77 2.12 12.54
C GLN A 151 -18.42 1.55 11.27
N GLN A 152 -17.76 1.61 10.11
CA GLN A 152 -18.27 1.00 8.88
C GLN A 152 -18.37 -0.52 9.01
N VAL A 153 -17.32 -1.18 9.52
CA VAL A 153 -17.34 -2.63 9.75
C VAL A 153 -18.46 -3.02 10.71
N ASN A 154 -18.66 -2.27 11.80
CA ASN A 154 -19.74 -2.54 12.75
C ASN A 154 -21.12 -2.27 12.14
N LYS A 155 -21.24 -1.26 11.28
CA LYS A 155 -22.49 -0.96 10.55
C LYS A 155 -22.86 -2.09 9.61
N GLU A 156 -21.91 -2.59 8.82
CA GLU A 156 -22.14 -3.73 7.92
C GLU A 156 -22.40 -5.02 8.70
N LYS A 157 -21.64 -5.29 9.78
CA LYS A 157 -21.83 -6.48 10.62
C LYS A 157 -23.20 -6.49 11.30
N ASN A 158 -23.67 -5.33 11.75
CA ASN A 158 -24.96 -5.19 12.41
C ASN A 158 -26.08 -4.77 11.45
N ARG A 159 -25.84 -4.82 10.13
CA ARG A 159 -26.86 -4.54 9.13
C ARG A 159 -27.95 -5.59 9.25
N LYS A 160 -29.03 -5.22 9.93
CA LYS A 160 -30.24 -6.02 9.95
C LYS A 160 -30.88 -5.91 8.57
N PHE A 161 -31.40 -7.02 8.09
CA PHE A 161 -32.21 -7.06 6.88
C PHE A 161 -33.35 -6.04 7.00
N ASN A 162 -33.45 -5.10 6.06
CA ASN A 162 -34.56 -4.15 6.02
C ASN A 162 -35.80 -4.88 5.52
N LEU A 163 -36.90 -4.84 6.29
CA LEU A 163 -38.16 -5.49 5.93
C LEU A 163 -38.82 -4.88 4.67
N ASP A 164 -38.48 -3.62 4.36
CA ASP A 164 -38.96 -2.91 3.15
C ASP A 164 -38.09 -3.16 1.91
N GLU A 165 -36.98 -3.89 2.04
CA GLU A 165 -36.10 -4.25 0.93
C GLU A 165 -36.65 -5.52 0.27
N ASP A 166 -37.08 -5.44 -1.00
CA ASP A 166 -37.57 -6.62 -1.71
C ASP A 166 -36.45 -7.65 -1.80
N TRP A 167 -36.65 -8.81 -1.15
CA TRP A 167 -35.72 -9.92 -1.15
C TRP A 167 -35.25 -10.30 -2.56
N ARG A 168 -36.09 -10.10 -3.58
CA ARG A 168 -35.78 -10.38 -4.98
C ARG A 168 -34.61 -9.55 -5.53
N GLU A 169 -34.43 -8.34 -5.02
CA GLU A 169 -33.40 -7.37 -5.42
C GLU A 169 -32.24 -7.28 -4.41
N SER A 170 -32.33 -8.00 -3.29
CA SER A 170 -31.30 -8.00 -2.25
C SER A 170 -29.95 -8.48 -2.78
N ALA A 171 -28.90 -7.69 -2.51
CA ALA A 171 -27.52 -8.08 -2.77
C ALA A 171 -27.14 -9.41 -2.10
N ASP A 172 -27.73 -9.71 -0.94
CA ASP A 172 -27.49 -10.94 -0.20
C ASP A 172 -28.07 -12.16 -0.93
N ARG A 173 -29.22 -12.02 -1.62
CA ARG A 173 -29.78 -13.06 -2.51
C ARG A 173 -28.84 -13.36 -3.67
N HIS A 174 -28.22 -12.33 -4.26
CA HIS A 174 -27.24 -12.50 -5.33
C HIS A 174 -25.97 -13.19 -4.85
N LEU A 175 -25.44 -12.81 -3.68
CA LEU A 175 -24.27 -13.45 -3.09
C LEU A 175 -24.51 -14.94 -2.79
N LEU A 176 -25.67 -15.29 -2.23
CA LEU A 176 -26.04 -16.67 -1.94
C LEU A 176 -26.18 -17.51 -3.21
N ASN A 177 -26.77 -16.96 -4.28
CA ASN A 177 -26.85 -17.63 -5.57
C ASN A 177 -25.46 -17.86 -6.20
N MET A 178 -24.55 -16.88 -6.13
CA MET A 178 -23.17 -17.05 -6.60
C MET A 178 -22.41 -18.12 -5.80
N ALA A 179 -22.72 -18.27 -4.51
CA ALA A 179 -22.19 -19.33 -3.66
C ALA A 179 -22.83 -20.71 -3.91
N GLY A 180 -23.76 -20.83 -4.88
CA GLY A 180 -24.44 -22.07 -5.23
C GLY A 180 -25.60 -22.43 -4.30
N ILE A 181 -26.01 -21.55 -3.39
CA ILE A 181 -27.12 -21.76 -2.47
C ILE A 181 -28.41 -21.34 -3.17
N ASN A 182 -29.32 -22.30 -3.39
CA ASN A 182 -30.61 -22.02 -4.02
C ASN A 182 -31.55 -21.31 -3.02
N VAL A 183 -31.78 -20.02 -3.28
CA VAL A 183 -32.61 -19.11 -2.45
C VAL A 183 -34.02 -18.89 -3.01
N ARG A 184 -34.45 -19.64 -4.03
CA ARG A 184 -35.76 -19.53 -4.70
C ARG A 184 -36.81 -20.53 -4.21
N ARG A 185 -36.78 -20.93 -2.93
CA ARG A 185 -37.71 -21.93 -2.39
C ARG A 185 -39.19 -21.55 -2.49
N SER A 186 -39.51 -20.25 -2.51
CA SER A 186 -40.88 -19.74 -2.66
C SER A 186 -41.41 -19.77 -4.09
N GLU A 187 -40.54 -19.75 -5.12
CA GLU A 187 -40.95 -19.84 -6.53
C GLU A 187 -41.35 -21.27 -6.93
N ALA A 188 -41.04 -22.27 -6.09
CA ALA A 188 -41.41 -23.67 -6.32
C ALA A 188 -42.87 -24.01 -5.94
N PHE A 189 -43.61 -23.07 -5.33
CA PHE A 189 -44.98 -23.26 -4.84
C PHE A 189 -46.05 -22.50 -5.66
N GLU A 190 -45.69 -21.81 -6.75
CA GLU A 190 -46.71 -21.33 -7.70
C GLU A 190 -47.21 -22.54 -8.52
N GLU A 191 -48.32 -23.13 -8.07
CA GLU A 191 -49.04 -24.18 -8.81
C GLU A 191 -49.52 -23.66 -10.18
N PRO A 192 -49.57 -24.53 -11.21
CA PRO A 192 -49.97 -24.15 -12.56
C PRO A 192 -51.49 -23.90 -12.61
N ASN A 193 -51.91 -22.65 -12.46
CA ASN A 193 -53.29 -22.25 -12.70
C ASN A 193 -53.50 -22.04 -14.20
N ALA A 194 -53.58 -23.14 -14.96
CA ALA A 194 -53.92 -23.11 -16.37
C ALA A 194 -54.79 -24.33 -16.73
N ALA A 195 -56.11 -24.17 -16.57
CA ALA A 195 -57.13 -24.62 -17.50
C ALA A 195 -58.52 -24.53 -16.83
N LYS A 196 -59.25 -23.45 -17.11
CA LYS A 196 -60.70 -23.51 -17.20
C LYS A 196 -61.09 -22.88 -18.53
N ASP A 197 -61.05 -23.71 -19.56
CA ASP A 197 -61.89 -23.57 -20.74
C ASP A 197 -63.31 -24.05 -20.39
N LEU A 198 -64.30 -23.33 -20.95
CA LEU A 198 -65.75 -23.55 -21.01
C LEU A 198 -66.60 -23.12 -19.79
#